data_AF-A0A2Z2NLY7-F1
#
_entry.id   AF-A0A2Z2NLY7-F1
#
_cell.length_a   1.000
_cell.length_b   1.000
_cell.length_c   1.000
_cell.angle_alpha   90.00
_cell.angle_beta   90.00
_cell.angle_gamma   90.00
#
_symmetry.space_group_name_H-M   'P 1'
#
loop_
_entity.id
_entity.type
_entity.pdbx_description
1 polymer ?
#
loop_
_entity_poly.entity_id
_entity_poly.type
_entity_poly.pdbx_seq_one_letter_code
_entity_poly.pdbx_strand_id
1 'polypeptide(L)'
;MIWAFVAGIVMTPVLIAADSSLLAGREAAYIVGGMAGILALAVLLLQPLLAVACLPGIALSQARRWHRWTGTALVVAVGIHIGGLYLTSPPDMIDALLLMAPTLYSLFGVIAMWGLILIVLLVAGRSRLRLRAALWRMVHPFNSKDTPPFRAGRNWNAVYITSSC
;
A
#
# COMPACT_ATOMS: atom_id res chain seq x y z
N MET A 1 18.78 -13.27 -2.21
CA MET A 1 17.98 -14.23 -1.42
C MET A 1 16.69 -13.61 -0.89
N ILE A 2 16.70 -12.40 -0.30
CA ILE A 2 15.49 -11.76 0.26
C ILE A 2 14.35 -11.58 -0.75
N TRP A 3 14.65 -11.18 -1.99
CA TRP A 3 13.63 -11.03 -3.04
C TRP A 3 12.97 -12.34 -3.44
N ALA A 4 13.71 -13.45 -3.43
CA ALA A 4 13.15 -14.77 -3.71
C ALA A 4 12.21 -15.22 -2.57
N PHE A 5 12.55 -14.89 -1.32
CA PHE A 5 11.69 -15.16 -0.18
C PHE A 5 10.39 -14.34 -0.21
N VAL A 6 10.49 -13.03 -0.49
CA VAL A 6 9.32 -12.17 -0.66
C VAL A 6 8.46 -12.64 -1.83
N ALA A 7 9.06 -12.96 -2.98
CA ALA A 7 8.35 -13.51 -4.12
C ALA A 7 7.67 -14.84 -3.78
N GLY A 8 8.35 -15.72 -3.02
CA GLY A 8 7.78 -16.96 -2.52
C GLY A 8 6.53 -16.73 -1.68
N ILE A 9 6.62 -15.85 -0.66
CA ILE A 9 5.48 -15.51 0.21
C ILE A 9 4.30 -14.96 -0.60
N VAL A 10 4.56 -14.07 -1.56
CA VAL A 10 3.53 -13.41 -2.37
C VAL A 10 2.89 -14.39 -3.37
N MET A 11 3.67 -15.28 -3.98
CA MET A 11 3.19 -16.21 -5.00
C MET A 11 2.49 -17.43 -4.41
N THR A 12 2.89 -17.89 -3.22
CA THR A 12 2.32 -19.08 -2.56
C THR A 12 0.78 -19.07 -2.51
N PRO A 13 0.10 -18.03 -1.96
CA PRO A 13 -1.36 -18.02 -1.91
C PRO A 13 -2.02 -17.97 -3.29
N VAL A 14 -1.37 -17.32 -4.27
CA VAL A 14 -1.88 -17.22 -5.65
C VAL A 14 -1.86 -18.59 -6.33
N LEU A 15 -0.74 -19.32 -6.19
CA LEU A 15 -0.57 -20.65 -6.79
C LEU A 15 -1.52 -21.67 -6.15
N ILE A 16 -1.64 -21.67 -4.82
CA ILE A 16 -2.58 -22.54 -4.09
C ILE A 16 -4.02 -22.29 -4.54
N ALA A 17 -4.41 -21.03 -4.71
CA ALA A 17 -5.75 -20.69 -5.17
C ALA A 17 -5.99 -21.11 -6.62
N ALA A 18 -4.99 -20.90 -7.50
CA ALA A 18 -5.08 -21.24 -8.92
C ALA A 18 -5.21 -22.75 -9.18
N ASP A 19 -4.60 -23.58 -8.34
CA ASP A 19 -4.64 -25.05 -8.44
C ASP A 19 -5.79 -25.68 -7.64
N SER A 20 -6.69 -24.86 -7.08
CA SER A 20 -7.79 -25.35 -6.25
C SER A 20 -8.91 -25.97 -7.09
N SER A 21 -9.31 -27.19 -6.75
CA SER A 21 -10.50 -27.85 -7.32
C SER A 21 -11.80 -27.08 -7.07
N LEU A 22 -11.81 -26.11 -6.13
CA LEU A 22 -12.93 -25.23 -5.85
C LEU A 22 -13.28 -24.28 -7.02
N LEU A 23 -12.37 -24.12 -7.99
CA LEU A 23 -12.60 -23.34 -9.20
C LEU A 23 -13.33 -24.14 -10.28
N ALA A 24 -13.38 -25.48 -10.18
CA ALA A 24 -13.97 -26.33 -11.21
C ALA A 24 -15.48 -26.07 -11.32
N GLY A 25 -15.94 -25.73 -12.53
CA GLY A 25 -17.36 -25.47 -12.81
C GLY A 25 -17.88 -24.11 -12.34
N ARG A 26 -17.01 -23.19 -11.91
CA ARG A 26 -17.38 -21.81 -11.57
C ARG A 26 -17.34 -20.90 -12.79
N GLU A 27 -18.20 -19.89 -12.79
CA GLU A 27 -18.21 -18.89 -13.84
C GLU A 27 -16.94 -18.04 -13.84
N ALA A 28 -16.53 -17.57 -15.02
CA ALA A 28 -15.30 -16.81 -15.20
C ALA A 28 -15.27 -15.54 -14.33
N ALA A 29 -16.40 -14.85 -14.20
CA ALA A 29 -16.51 -13.64 -13.38
C ALA A 29 -16.22 -13.93 -11.88
N TYR A 30 -16.66 -15.09 -11.38
CA TYR A 30 -16.42 -15.51 -9.99
C TYR A 30 -14.95 -15.79 -9.74
N ILE A 31 -14.31 -16.51 -10.67
CA ILE A 31 -12.89 -16.85 -10.60
C ILE A 31 -12.03 -15.58 -10.67
N VAL A 32 -12.30 -14.70 -11.63
CA VAL A 32 -11.55 -13.45 -11.82
C VAL A 32 -11.74 -12.52 -10.61
N GLY A 33 -12.97 -12.40 -10.10
CA GLY A 33 -13.28 -11.62 -8.91
C GLY A 33 -12.51 -12.11 -7.69
N GLY A 34 -12.56 -13.42 -7.40
CA GLY A 34 -11.82 -14.02 -6.28
C GLY A 34 -10.31 -13.87 -6.41
N MET A 35 -9.75 -14.17 -7.59
CA MET A 35 -8.31 -14.08 -7.84
C MET A 35 -7.79 -12.64 -7.73
N ALA A 36 -8.58 -11.67 -8.19
CA ALA A 36 -8.23 -10.25 -8.06
C ALA A 36 -8.10 -9.83 -6.58
N GLY A 37 -8.92 -10.38 -5.68
CA GLY A 37 -8.82 -10.14 -4.24
C GLY A 37 -7.54 -10.70 -3.63
N ILE A 38 -7.15 -11.93 -4.02
CA ILE A 38 -5.90 -12.56 -3.57
C ILE A 38 -4.69 -11.76 -4.06
N LEU A 39 -4.70 -11.38 -5.34
CA LEU A 39 -3.65 -10.54 -5.92
C LEU A 39 -3.57 -9.16 -5.24
N ALA A 40 -4.71 -8.56 -4.90
CA ALA A 40 -4.74 -7.29 -4.17
C ALA A 40 -4.05 -7.40 -2.81
N LEU A 41 -4.35 -8.44 -2.01
CA LEU A 41 -3.69 -8.67 -0.72
C LEU A 41 -2.19 -8.94 -0.88
N ALA A 42 -1.80 -9.71 -1.89
CA ALA A 42 -0.40 -9.95 -2.24
C ALA A 42 0.36 -8.64 -2.57
N VAL A 43 -0.23 -7.77 -3.39
CA VAL A 43 0.35 -6.48 -3.77
C VAL A 43 0.36 -5.50 -2.59
N LEU A 44 -0.66 -5.55 -1.72
CA LEU A 44 -0.72 -4.72 -0.51
C LEU A 44 0.50 -4.98 0.40
N LEU A 45 0.95 -6.24 0.52
CA LEU A 45 2.13 -6.61 1.31
C LEU A 45 3.43 -6.01 0.75
N LEU A 46 3.52 -5.79 -0.57
CA LEU A 46 4.70 -5.23 -1.22
C LEU A 46 4.84 -3.70 -0.99
N GLN A 47 3.73 -2.99 -0.77
CA GLN A 47 3.75 -1.53 -0.61
C GLN A 47 4.58 -1.01 0.58
N PRO A 48 4.43 -1.53 1.82
CA PRO A 48 5.24 -1.08 2.97
C PRO A 48 6.73 -1.39 2.78
N LEU A 49 7.05 -2.54 2.17
CA LEU A 49 8.43 -2.91 1.82
C LEU A 49 9.06 -1.88 0.88
N LEU A 50 8.34 -1.48 -0.17
CA LEU A 50 8.79 -0.47 -1.12
C LEU A 50 8.85 0.95 -0.52
N ALA A 51 8.00 1.25 0.47
CA ALA A 51 7.93 2.57 1.10
C ALA A 51 9.13 2.84 2.02
N VAL A 52 9.60 1.82 2.76
CA VAL A 52 10.71 1.95 3.71
C VAL A 52 12.07 2.01 2.99
N ALA A 53 12.17 1.53 1.74
CA ALA A 53 13.41 1.48 0.96
C ALA A 53 14.60 0.78 1.64
N CYS A 54 14.38 0.07 2.75
CA CYS A 54 15.38 -0.75 3.44
C CYS A 54 15.77 -2.04 2.70
N LEU A 55 15.24 -2.28 1.49
CA LEU A 55 15.61 -3.47 0.72
C LEU A 55 16.89 -3.22 -0.08
N PRO A 56 17.90 -4.10 0.07
CA PRO A 56 19.16 -3.95 -0.63
C PRO A 56 18.95 -4.05 -2.15
N GLY A 57 19.61 -3.15 -2.87
CA GLY A 57 19.71 -3.19 -4.34
C GLY A 57 18.69 -2.36 -5.13
N ILE A 58 17.82 -1.57 -4.49
CA ILE A 58 16.91 -0.66 -5.21
C ILE A 58 17.21 0.80 -4.85
N ALA A 59 17.49 1.62 -5.87
CA ALA A 59 17.60 3.06 -5.69
C ALA A 59 16.26 3.67 -5.22
N LEU A 60 16.33 4.65 -4.32
CA LEU A 60 15.16 5.36 -3.77
C LEU A 60 14.20 5.90 -4.87
N SER A 61 14.73 6.33 -6.01
CA SER A 61 13.92 6.79 -7.17
C SER A 61 13.11 5.66 -7.79
N GLN A 62 13.72 4.47 -7.93
CA GLN A 62 13.10 3.29 -8.49
C GLN A 62 12.06 2.69 -7.53
N ALA A 63 12.35 2.67 -6.22
CA ALA A 63 11.40 2.24 -5.19
C ALA A 63 10.12 3.08 -5.19
N ARG A 64 10.23 4.42 -5.30
CA ARG A 64 9.08 5.32 -5.43
C ARG A 64 8.29 5.11 -6.71
N ARG A 65 8.95 4.79 -7.83
CA ARG A 65 8.26 4.46 -9.08
C ARG A 65 7.45 3.18 -8.88
N TRP A 66 8.09 2.09 -8.42
CA TRP A 66 7.42 0.82 -8.16
C TRP A 66 6.26 0.96 -7.18
N HIS A 67 6.43 1.71 -6.08
CA HIS A 67 5.36 1.96 -5.11
C HIS A 67 4.12 2.61 -5.75
N ARG A 68 4.30 3.55 -6.69
CA ARG A 68 3.17 4.14 -7.42
C ARG A 68 2.51 3.14 -8.37
N TRP A 69 3.30 2.38 -9.11
CA TRP A 69 2.77 1.36 -10.04
C TRP A 69 2.00 0.26 -9.29
N THR A 70 2.54 -0.25 -8.19
CA THR A 70 1.87 -1.23 -7.35
C THR A 70 0.64 -0.66 -6.66
N GLY A 71 0.66 0.62 -6.26
CA GLY A 71 -0.52 1.34 -5.78
C GLY A 71 -1.63 1.41 -6.82
N THR A 72 -1.31 1.76 -8.07
CA THR A 72 -2.31 1.76 -9.17
C THR A 72 -2.83 0.36 -9.45
N ALA A 73 -1.96 -0.65 -9.50
CA ALA A 73 -2.37 -2.04 -9.70
C ALA A 73 -3.29 -2.53 -8.58
N LEU A 74 -3.04 -2.14 -7.33
CA LEU A 74 -3.89 -2.48 -6.19
C LEU A 74 -5.31 -1.91 -6.37
N VAL A 75 -5.43 -0.64 -6.75
CA VAL A 75 -6.74 0.00 -6.97
C VAL A 75 -7.53 -0.71 -8.07
N VAL A 76 -6.87 -1.05 -9.18
CA VAL A 76 -7.51 -1.79 -10.28
C VAL A 76 -7.95 -3.18 -9.82
N ALA A 77 -7.08 -3.91 -9.11
CA ALA A 77 -7.40 -5.25 -8.61
C ALA A 77 -8.59 -5.24 -7.64
N VAL A 78 -8.65 -4.26 -6.72
CA VAL A 78 -9.79 -4.10 -5.81
C VAL A 78 -11.08 -3.77 -6.59
N GLY A 79 -11.00 -2.92 -7.62
CA GLY A 79 -12.16 -2.64 -8.48
C GLY A 79 -12.69 -3.88 -9.20
N ILE A 80 -11.78 -4.70 -9.76
CA ILE A 80 -12.14 -5.98 -10.40
C ILE A 80 -12.74 -6.96 -9.38
N HIS A 81 -12.17 -7.03 -8.16
CA HIS A 81 -12.67 -7.89 -7.10
C HIS A 81 -14.10 -7.53 -6.69
N ILE A 82 -14.36 -6.26 -6.40
CA ILE A 82 -15.69 -5.76 -6.02
C ILE A 82 -16.68 -5.95 -7.17
N GLY A 83 -16.27 -5.63 -8.41
CA GLY A 83 -17.10 -5.81 -9.60
C GLY A 83 -17.44 -7.28 -9.87
N GLY A 84 -16.47 -8.19 -9.69
CA GLY A 84 -16.68 -9.63 -9.80
C GLY A 84 -17.67 -10.14 -8.76
N LEU A 85 -17.48 -9.76 -7.48
CA LEU A 85 -18.42 -10.11 -6.41
C LEU A 85 -19.83 -9.57 -6.66
N TYR A 86 -19.94 -8.32 -7.12
CA TYR A 86 -21.24 -7.72 -7.42
C TYR A 86 -21.98 -8.45 -8.54
N LEU A 87 -21.27 -8.88 -9.59
CA LEU A 87 -21.88 -9.59 -10.72
C LEU A 87 -22.30 -11.02 -10.35
N THR A 88 -21.53 -11.71 -9.52
CA THR A 88 -21.76 -13.13 -9.25
C THR A 88 -22.64 -13.37 -8.03
N SER A 89 -22.48 -12.53 -7.00
CA SER A 89 -23.15 -12.68 -5.71
C SER A 89 -23.41 -11.31 -5.05
N PRO A 90 -24.40 -10.54 -5.53
CA PRO A 90 -24.82 -9.30 -4.86
C PRO A 90 -25.15 -9.43 -3.36
N PRO A 91 -25.87 -10.47 -2.89
CA PRO A 91 -26.21 -10.57 -1.46
C PRO A 91 -24.97 -10.80 -0.58
N ASP A 92 -24.04 -11.66 -1.01
CA ASP A 92 -22.79 -11.93 -0.29
C ASP A 92 -21.94 -10.65 -0.12
N MET A 93 -21.95 -9.76 -1.12
CA MET A 93 -21.29 -8.46 -1.04
C MET A 93 -21.95 -7.56 0.01
N ILE A 94 -23.27 -7.51 0.05
CA ILE A 94 -24.01 -6.70 1.03
C ILE A 94 -23.76 -7.23 2.44
N ASP A 95 -23.78 -8.55 2.64
CA ASP A 95 -23.49 -9.17 3.93
C ASP A 95 -22.06 -8.90 4.40
N ALA A 96 -21.10 -8.89 3.47
CA ALA A 96 -19.73 -8.49 3.75
C ALA A 96 -19.65 -7.01 4.19
N LEU A 97 -20.30 -6.10 3.48
CA LEU A 97 -20.32 -4.66 3.80
C LEU A 97 -21.03 -4.34 5.10
N LEU A 98 -22.08 -5.09 5.44
CA LEU A 98 -22.80 -4.99 6.71
C LEU A 98 -22.08 -5.70 7.86
N LEU A 99 -20.90 -6.30 7.60
CA LEU A 99 -20.12 -7.09 8.56
C LEU A 99 -20.94 -8.23 9.19
N MET A 100 -21.94 -8.73 8.46
CA MET A 100 -22.77 -9.86 8.87
C MET A 100 -22.11 -11.20 8.51
N ALA A 101 -21.23 -11.20 7.51
CA ALA A 101 -20.46 -12.38 7.14
C ALA A 101 -19.49 -12.78 8.28
N PRO A 102 -19.57 -14.01 8.81
CA PRO A 102 -18.81 -14.44 10.00
C PRO A 102 -17.33 -14.79 9.70
N THR A 103 -16.70 -14.12 8.74
CA THR A 103 -15.32 -14.42 8.32
C THR A 103 -14.37 -13.26 8.60
N LEU A 104 -13.23 -13.56 9.22
CA LEU A 104 -12.14 -12.58 9.40
C LEU A 104 -11.68 -11.96 8.08
N TYR A 105 -11.73 -12.76 7.01
CA TYR A 105 -11.43 -12.32 5.66
C TYR A 105 -12.30 -11.14 5.23
N SER A 106 -13.62 -11.22 5.43
CA SER A 106 -14.55 -10.14 5.10
C SER A 106 -14.30 -8.89 5.93
N LEU A 107 -14.11 -9.04 7.25
CA LEU A 107 -13.86 -7.91 8.14
C LEU A 107 -12.60 -7.13 7.75
N PHE A 108 -11.46 -7.82 7.63
CA PHE A 108 -10.21 -7.18 7.25
C PHE A 108 -10.23 -6.67 5.81
N GLY A 109 -10.91 -7.37 4.90
CA GLY A 109 -11.11 -6.96 3.52
C GLY A 109 -11.86 -5.63 3.41
N VAL A 110 -12.98 -5.48 4.11
CA VAL A 110 -13.79 -4.25 4.11
C VAL A 110 -13.02 -3.09 4.75
N ILE A 111 -12.33 -3.32 5.87
CA ILE A 111 -11.47 -2.30 6.50
C ILE A 111 -10.35 -1.85 5.56
N ALA A 112 -9.67 -2.80 4.91
CA ALA A 112 -8.60 -2.50 3.97
C ALA A 112 -9.13 -1.75 2.74
N MET A 113 -10.31 -2.11 2.23
CA MET A 113 -10.97 -1.41 1.13
C MET A 113 -11.25 0.06 1.49
N TRP A 114 -11.86 0.31 2.65
CA TRP A 114 -12.11 1.69 3.10
C TRP A 114 -10.82 2.47 3.30
N GLY A 115 -9.79 1.85 3.89
CA GLY A 115 -8.45 2.45 4.00
C GLY A 115 -7.86 2.83 2.64
N LEU A 116 -7.96 1.94 1.64
CA LEU A 116 -7.50 2.21 0.29
C LEU A 116 -8.28 3.35 -0.38
N ILE A 117 -9.62 3.35 -0.27
CA ILE A 117 -10.47 4.42 -0.80
C ILE A 117 -10.06 5.77 -0.19
N LEU A 118 -9.89 5.85 1.13
CA LEU A 118 -9.44 7.06 1.81
C LEU A 118 -8.07 7.53 1.31
N ILE A 119 -7.12 6.62 1.13
CA ILE A 119 -5.79 6.93 0.59
C ILE A 119 -5.90 7.46 -0.85
N VAL A 120 -6.69 6.80 -1.71
CA VAL A 120 -6.88 7.22 -3.11
C VAL A 120 -7.53 8.60 -3.17
N LEU A 121 -8.57 8.85 -2.36
CA LEU A 121 -9.22 10.16 -2.26
C LEU A 121 -8.26 11.23 -1.76
N LEU A 122 -7.45 10.92 -0.75
CA LEU A 122 -6.42 11.83 -0.25
C LEU A 122 -5.37 12.14 -1.33
N VAL A 123 -4.91 11.13 -2.08
CA VAL A 123 -3.91 11.31 -3.14
C VAL A 123 -4.50 12.06 -4.34
N ALA A 124 -5.76 11.81 -4.71
CA ALA A 124 -6.45 12.54 -5.78
C ALA A 124 -6.76 13.99 -5.37
N GLY A 125 -7.18 14.18 -4.11
CA GLY A 125 -7.48 15.48 -3.51
C GLY A 125 -6.25 16.30 -3.17
N ARG A 126 -5.04 15.72 -3.07
CA ARG A 126 -3.83 16.45 -2.63
C ARG A 126 -3.49 17.69 -3.46
N SER A 127 -3.79 17.66 -4.76
CA SER A 127 -3.53 18.78 -5.68
C SER A 127 -4.52 19.93 -5.46
N ARG A 128 -5.78 19.61 -5.17
CA ARG A 128 -6.85 20.56 -4.88
C ARG A 128 -6.78 21.09 -3.46
N LEU A 129 -6.30 20.27 -2.53
CA LEU A 129 -6.38 20.59 -1.12
C LEU A 129 -5.34 21.62 -0.69
N ARG A 130 -4.14 21.77 -1.30
CA ARG A 130 -3.04 22.64 -0.81
C ARG A 130 -2.73 22.53 0.70
N LEU A 131 -3.40 21.62 1.41
CA LEU A 131 -3.45 21.48 2.87
C LEU A 131 -2.07 21.14 3.39
N ARG A 132 -1.29 20.40 2.60
CA ARG A 132 0.08 20.02 2.96
C ARG A 132 1.08 21.16 2.94
N ALA A 133 0.85 22.27 2.22
CA ALA A 133 1.72 23.45 2.30
C ALA A 133 1.27 24.46 3.37
N ALA A 134 -0.03 24.48 3.70
CA ALA A 134 -0.58 25.32 4.77
C ALA A 134 -0.35 24.69 6.16
N LEU A 135 -0.61 23.39 6.33
CA LEU A 135 -0.30 22.64 7.56
C LEU A 135 1.20 22.52 7.81
N TRP A 136 2.04 22.42 6.76
CA TRP A 136 3.50 22.46 6.94
C TRP A 136 3.98 23.83 7.39
N ARG A 137 3.34 24.93 6.96
CA ARG A 137 3.62 26.29 7.47
C ARG A 137 3.10 26.51 8.90
N MET A 138 2.03 25.85 9.31
CA MET A 138 1.51 25.92 10.68
C MET A 138 2.32 25.05 11.65
N VAL A 139 2.82 23.88 11.21
CA VAL A 139 3.59 22.93 12.02
C VAL A 139 5.09 23.22 12.00
N HIS A 140 5.60 23.93 10.98
CA HIS A 140 6.96 24.49 10.97
C HIS A 140 6.93 26.02 10.91
N PRO A 141 6.72 26.70 12.04
CA PRO A 141 7.32 28.01 12.28
C PRO A 141 8.82 27.82 12.58
N PHE A 142 9.56 27.07 11.75
CA PHE A 142 11.01 27.17 11.79
C PHE A 142 11.40 28.42 11.02
N ASN A 143 11.24 29.55 11.70
CA ASN A 143 11.75 30.84 11.29
C ASN A 143 13.28 30.71 11.15
N SER A 144 13.78 30.61 9.92
CA SER A 144 15.21 30.56 9.61
C SER A 144 15.97 31.84 9.98
N LYS A 145 15.33 32.79 10.70
CA LYS A 145 15.98 33.99 11.23
C LYS A 145 16.65 33.74 12.58
N ASP A 146 16.33 32.63 13.26
CA ASP A 146 16.89 32.29 14.58
C ASP A 146 18.01 31.24 14.49
N THR A 147 18.36 30.78 13.28
CA THR A 147 19.60 30.02 13.09
C THR A 147 20.77 30.99 13.13
N PRO A 148 21.65 30.96 14.15
CA PRO A 148 22.89 31.71 14.10
C PRO A 148 23.65 31.27 12.83
N PRO A 149 24.23 32.19 12.05
CA PRO A 149 25.02 31.82 10.91
C PRO A 149 26.10 30.85 11.39
N PHE A 150 26.16 29.67 10.77
CA PHE A 150 27.25 28.73 10.95
C PHE A 150 28.53 29.42 10.45
N ARG A 151 29.18 30.19 11.34
CA ARG A 151 30.57 30.63 11.14
C ARG A 151 31.38 29.36 11.17
N ALA A 152 31.84 28.92 10.01
CA ALA A 152 32.93 27.97 9.90
C ALA A 152 34.19 28.62 10.51
N GLY A 153 34.30 28.53 11.83
CA GLY A 153 35.52 28.79 12.58
C GLY A 153 36.54 27.71 12.23
N ARG A 154 37.70 28.16 11.78
CA ARG A 154 38.88 27.38 11.35
C ARG A 154 39.58 26.72 12.54
N ASN A 155 38.86 25.94 13.35
CA ASN A 155 39.39 25.29 14.54
C ASN A 155 38.64 23.98 14.79
N TRP A 156 39.22 22.91 14.23
CA TRP A 156 38.74 21.53 14.11
C TRP A 156 38.72 20.70 15.40
N ASN A 157 38.57 21.32 16.57
CA ASN A 157 38.59 20.56 17.82
C ASN A 157 37.19 20.55 18.45
N ALA A 158 36.59 19.36 18.37
CA ALA A 158 35.31 18.93 18.93
C ALA A 158 34.07 19.27 18.10
N VAL A 159 33.41 18.23 17.59
CA VAL A 159 32.14 17.73 18.14
C VAL A 159 31.91 16.34 17.53
N TYR A 160 32.00 15.32 18.38
CA TYR A 160 31.58 13.96 18.09
C TYR A 160 30.05 13.91 18.14
N ILE A 161 29.41 13.35 17.11
CA ILE A 161 28.10 12.69 17.26
C ILE A 161 28.17 11.36 16.52
N THR A 162 28.22 10.31 17.33
CA THR A 162 28.07 8.92 16.96
C THR A 162 26.60 8.64 16.64
N SER A 163 26.32 8.03 15.49
CA SER A 163 25.23 7.07 15.33
C SER A 163 25.34 6.36 13.97
N SER A 164 26.12 5.27 13.99
CA SER A 164 26.03 4.22 12.98
C SER A 164 24.81 3.35 13.26
N CYS A 165 24.24 2.79 12.18
CA CYS A 165 23.24 1.74 12.17
C CYS A 165 23.65 0.50 12.98
#